data_AF-A0A6J4GCZ2-F1
#
_entry.id   AF-A0A6J4GCZ2-F1
#
_cell.length_a   1.000
_cell.length_b   1.000
_cell.length_c   1.000
_cell.angle_alpha   90.00
_cell.angle_beta   90.00
_cell.angle_gamma   90.00
#
_symmetry.space_group_name_H-M   'P 1'
#
loop_
_entity.id
_entity.type
_entity.pdbx_description
1 polymer ?
#
loop_
_entity_poly.entity_id
_entity_poly.type
_entity_poly.pdbx_seq_one_letter_code
_entity_poly.pdbx_strand_id
1 'polypeptide(L)'
;MKDITLMPALIIYGSLAPGESNHSVMDPVKGEWRKAIIKGKLEEGGWGTSLGYNGFIAVNEEEAQNIKAYVLFSEDLSLHWDYLDEFEGDGYTRIQTQYELENGQTGIGFIYALNQNL
;
A
#
# COMPACT_ATOMS: atom_id res chain seq x y z
N MET A 1 10.22 4.40 -23.67
CA MET A 1 9.79 3.59 -22.51
C MET A 1 8.52 4.21 -21.98
N LYS A 2 7.51 3.40 -21.62
CA LYS A 2 6.28 3.89 -21.01
C LYS A 2 6.64 4.40 -19.60
N ASP A 3 6.23 5.60 -19.24
CA ASP A 3 6.40 6.07 -17.87
C ASP A 3 5.40 5.33 -16.98
N ILE A 4 5.92 4.37 -16.23
CA ILE A 4 5.13 3.49 -15.38
C ILE A 4 4.46 4.24 -14.23
N THR A 5 4.99 5.39 -13.85
CA THR A 5 4.43 6.23 -12.78
C THR A 5 3.10 6.89 -13.17
N LEU A 6 2.71 6.82 -14.44
CA LEU A 6 1.40 7.27 -14.93
C LEU A 6 0.30 6.21 -14.81
N MET A 7 0.65 4.96 -14.46
CA MET A 7 -0.33 3.89 -14.26
C MET A 7 -0.91 3.95 -12.84
N PRO A 8 -2.13 3.42 -12.62
CA PRO A 8 -2.64 3.22 -11.28
C PRO A 8 -1.63 2.42 -10.43
N ALA A 9 -1.44 2.87 -9.20
CA ALA A 9 -0.44 2.35 -8.29
C ALA A 9 -1.08 1.97 -6.96
N LEU A 10 -0.74 0.79 -6.46
CA LEU A 10 -1.09 0.33 -5.11
C LEU A 10 0.20 0.12 -4.31
N ILE A 11 0.30 0.81 -3.18
CA ILE A 11 1.39 0.80 -2.24
C ILE A 11 1.05 -0.22 -1.15
N ILE A 12 1.98 -1.13 -0.88
CA ILE A 12 1.82 -2.23 0.06
C ILE A 12 3.05 -2.33 0.95
N TYR A 13 2.84 -2.24 2.27
CA TYR A 13 3.89 -2.27 3.30
C TYR A 13 3.77 -3.49 4.24
N GLY A 14 2.65 -4.22 4.18
CA GLY A 14 2.32 -5.32 5.08
C GLY A 14 2.07 -6.64 4.37
N SER A 15 1.15 -7.45 4.90
CA SER A 15 0.97 -8.87 4.55
C SER A 15 0.67 -9.19 3.07
N LEU A 16 0.24 -8.21 2.26
CA LEU A 16 0.02 -8.37 0.82
C LEU A 16 1.31 -8.26 -0.02
N ALA A 17 2.43 -7.84 0.58
CA ALA A 17 3.68 -7.61 -0.16
C ALA A 17 4.26 -8.92 -0.72
N PRO A 18 5.08 -8.86 -1.80
CA PRO A 18 5.73 -10.04 -2.36
C PRO A 18 6.49 -10.86 -1.31
N GLY A 19 6.12 -12.13 -1.16
CA GLY A 19 6.73 -13.06 -0.22
C GLY A 19 6.12 -13.09 1.19
N GLU A 20 5.12 -12.24 1.46
CA GLU A 20 4.41 -12.21 2.74
C GLU A 20 3.19 -13.16 2.75
N SER A 21 2.62 -13.37 3.95
CA SER A 21 1.63 -14.43 4.22
C SER A 21 0.34 -14.34 3.40
N ASN A 22 -0.09 -13.14 3.00
CA ASN A 22 -1.32 -12.92 2.24
C ASN A 22 -1.06 -12.51 0.79
N HIS A 23 0.16 -12.67 0.28
CA HIS A 23 0.50 -12.24 -1.07
C HIS A 23 -0.39 -12.85 -2.16
N SER A 24 -0.92 -14.06 -1.96
CA SER A 24 -1.80 -14.72 -2.93
C SER A 24 -3.11 -13.96 -3.20
N VAL A 25 -3.53 -13.06 -2.31
CA VAL A 25 -4.66 -12.15 -2.56
C VAL A 25 -4.38 -11.23 -3.76
N MET A 26 -3.11 -10.92 -4.02
CA MET A 26 -2.70 -10.09 -5.17
C MET A 26 -2.58 -10.89 -6.48
N ASP A 27 -2.70 -12.22 -6.46
CA ASP A 27 -2.56 -13.07 -7.66
C ASP A 27 -3.46 -12.65 -8.84
N PRO A 28 -4.72 -12.19 -8.64
CA PRO A 28 -5.56 -11.72 -9.74
C PRO A 28 -5.06 -10.42 -10.38
N VAL A 29 -4.35 -9.57 -9.63
CA VAL A 29 -3.94 -8.23 -10.08
C VAL A 29 -2.59 -8.31 -10.79
N LYS A 30 -2.61 -8.27 -12.13
CA LYS A 30 -1.36 -8.32 -12.90
C LYS A 30 -0.73 -6.95 -12.99
N GLY A 31 0.59 -6.91 -12.87
CA GLY A 31 1.31 -5.66 -12.92
C GLY A 31 2.77 -5.83 -12.61
N GLU A 32 3.42 -4.69 -12.42
CA GLU A 32 4.83 -4.62 -12.15
C GLU A 32 5.08 -4.13 -10.72
N TRP A 33 5.85 -4.93 -9.97
CA TRP A 33 6.25 -4.60 -8.61
C TRP A 33 7.56 -3.81 -8.60
N ARG A 34 7.62 -2.77 -7.77
CA ARG A 34 8.82 -1.99 -7.48
C ARG A 34 8.95 -1.76 -5.98
N LYS A 35 10.18 -1.76 -5.47
CA LYS A 35 10.44 -1.37 -4.08
C LYS A 35 10.37 0.14 -3.95
N ALA A 36 9.88 0.60 -2.82
CA ALA A 36 9.71 2.01 -2.53
C ALA A 36 9.85 2.31 -1.03
N ILE A 37 9.93 3.61 -0.74
CA ILE A 37 9.75 4.18 0.58
C ILE A 37 8.50 5.06 0.54
N ILE A 38 7.73 5.01 1.62
CA ILE A 38 6.65 5.96 1.90
C ILE A 38 6.90 6.66 3.24
N LYS A 39 6.20 7.76 3.48
CA LYS A 39 6.27 8.53 4.72
C LYS A 39 4.96 8.39 5.50
N GLY A 40 5.06 8.03 6.78
CA GLY A 40 3.93 7.93 7.71
C GLY A 40 4.35 7.32 9.05
N LYS A 41 3.40 6.76 9.79
CA LYS A 41 3.69 5.92 10.97
C LYS A 41 3.01 4.57 10.84
N LEU A 42 3.55 3.58 11.55
CA LEU A 42 2.92 2.29 11.76
C LEU A 42 2.42 2.22 13.20
N GLU A 43 1.12 2.06 13.40
CA GLU A 43 0.48 1.93 14.70
C GLU A 43 -0.16 0.55 14.89
N GLU A 44 -0.21 0.08 16.13
CA GLU A 44 -0.97 -1.13 16.45
C GLU A 44 -2.45 -0.88 16.20
N GLY A 45 -3.05 -1.68 15.31
CA GLY A 45 -4.44 -1.54 14.89
C GLY A 45 -4.73 -2.29 13.59
N GLY A 46 -6.00 -2.61 13.37
CA GLY A 46 -6.45 -3.39 12.22
C GLY A 46 -6.16 -4.88 12.37
N TRP A 47 -6.81 -5.71 11.54
CA TRP A 47 -6.70 -7.18 11.64
C TRP A 47 -5.28 -7.69 11.37
N GLY A 48 -4.50 -6.96 10.58
CA GLY A 48 -3.08 -7.27 10.30
C GLY A 48 -2.19 -7.24 11.54
N THR A 49 -2.57 -6.50 12.59
CA THR A 49 -1.78 -6.42 13.83
C THR A 49 -1.72 -7.76 14.56
N SER A 50 -2.79 -8.56 14.52
CA SER A 50 -2.78 -9.92 15.05
C SER A 50 -1.82 -10.86 14.31
N LEU A 51 -1.38 -10.47 13.11
CA LEU A 51 -0.39 -11.17 12.29
C LEU A 51 1.00 -10.51 12.35
N GLY A 52 1.20 -9.50 13.21
CA GLY A 52 2.45 -8.76 13.35
C GLY A 52 2.64 -7.58 12.38
N TYR A 53 1.59 -7.17 11.67
CA TYR A 53 1.63 -6.02 10.75
C TYR A 53 0.82 -4.86 11.31
N ASN A 54 1.52 -3.88 11.90
CA ASN A 54 0.93 -2.61 12.32
C ASN A 54 0.35 -1.86 11.12
N GLY A 55 -0.75 -1.13 11.32
CA GLY A 55 -1.42 -0.36 10.27
C GLY A 55 -0.74 0.98 9.99
N PHE A 56 -0.71 1.37 8.71
CA PHE A 56 -0.21 2.68 8.27
C PHE A 56 -1.18 3.79 8.64
N ILE A 57 -0.66 4.89 9.17
CA ILE A 57 -1.40 6.14 9.32
C ILE A 57 -0.65 7.29 8.64
N ALA A 58 -1.40 8.18 8.00
CA ALA A 58 -0.87 9.42 7.44
C ALA A 58 -0.67 10.44 8.57
N VAL A 59 0.53 11.01 8.66
CA VAL A 59 0.90 12.03 9.64
C VAL A 59 1.61 13.19 8.96
N ASN A 60 1.79 14.31 9.67
CA ASN A 60 2.59 15.43 9.16
C ASN A 60 4.08 15.04 8.98
N GLU A 61 4.82 15.84 8.22
CA GLU A 61 6.22 15.54 7.88
C GLU A 61 7.16 15.47 9.09
N GLU A 62 6.89 16.23 10.15
CA GLU A 62 7.72 16.24 11.37
C GLU A 62 7.61 14.92 12.15
N GLU A 63 6.45 14.28 12.06
CA GLU A 63 6.15 13.00 12.72
C GLU A 63 6.41 11.78 11.84
N ALA A 64 6.49 11.97 10.52
CA ALA A 64 6.59 10.89 9.56
C ALA A 64 7.94 10.18 9.61
N GLN A 65 7.89 8.86 9.47
CA GLN A 65 9.06 7.99 9.32
C GLN A 65 9.05 7.36 7.93
N ASN A 66 10.24 7.00 7.46
CA ASN A 66 10.40 6.24 6.23
C ASN A 66 10.00 4.78 6.46
N ILE A 67 8.98 4.32 5.75
CA ILE A 67 8.47 2.95 5.79
C ILE A 67 8.81 2.26 4.48
N LYS A 68 9.42 1.07 4.57
CA LYS A 68 9.69 0.24 3.38
C LYS A 68 8.37 -0.30 2.85
N ALA A 69 8.21 -0.21 1.54
CA ALA A 69 7.02 -0.68 0.86
C ALA A 69 7.37 -1.27 -0.52
N TYR A 70 6.38 -1.88 -1.12
CA TYR A 70 6.32 -2.15 -2.54
C TYR A 70 5.23 -1.31 -3.19
N VAL A 71 5.39 -0.99 -4.47
CA VAL A 71 4.37 -0.39 -5.31
C VAL A 71 4.09 -1.37 -6.45
N LEU A 72 2.84 -1.78 -6.58
CA LEU A 72 2.32 -2.47 -7.74
C LEU A 72 1.76 -1.44 -8.71
N PHE A 73 2.33 -1.37 -9.91
CA PHE A 73 1.79 -0.58 -11.01
C PHE A 73 0.98 -1.48 -11.93
N SER A 74 -0.27 -1.14 -12.17
CA SER A 74 -1.19 -2.02 -12.90
C SER A 74 -2.36 -1.24 -13.51
N GLU A 75 -2.68 -1.53 -14.77
CA GLU A 75 -3.90 -1.05 -15.43
C GLU A 75 -5.15 -1.78 -14.92
N ASP A 76 -4.99 -2.97 -14.36
CA ASP A 76 -6.09 -3.82 -13.90
C ASP A 76 -6.60 -3.42 -12.51
N LEU A 77 -5.87 -2.59 -11.76
CA LEU A 77 -6.23 -2.20 -10.39
C LEU A 77 -7.65 -1.62 -10.29
N SER A 78 -8.11 -0.87 -11.29
CA SER A 78 -9.48 -0.33 -11.31
C SER A 78 -10.57 -1.40 -11.31
N LEU A 79 -10.27 -2.62 -11.73
CA LEU A 79 -11.20 -3.76 -11.76
C LEU A 79 -11.20 -4.55 -10.45
N HIS A 80 -10.21 -4.33 -9.57
CA HIS A 80 -9.99 -5.14 -8.37
C HIS A 80 -10.18 -4.37 -7.07
N TRP A 81 -10.59 -3.11 -7.14
CA TRP A 81 -10.79 -2.28 -5.96
C TRP A 81 -11.81 -2.84 -4.98
N ASP A 82 -12.99 -3.23 -5.45
CA ASP A 82 -14.03 -3.78 -4.57
C ASP A 82 -13.57 -5.07 -3.86
N TYR A 83 -12.84 -5.92 -4.59
CA TYR A 83 -12.26 -7.16 -4.05
C TYR A 83 -11.22 -6.90 -2.95
N LEU A 84 -10.32 -5.93 -3.18
CA LEU A 84 -9.29 -5.56 -2.21
C LEU A 84 -9.88 -4.82 -1.01
N ASP A 85 -10.87 -3.94 -1.23
CA ASP A 85 -11.59 -3.24 -0.17
C ASP A 85 -12.36 -4.23 0.72
N GLU A 86 -12.98 -5.27 0.14
CA GLU A 86 -13.65 -6.35 0.89
C GLU A 86 -12.65 -7.18 1.72
N PHE A 87 -11.49 -7.51 1.16
CA PHE A 87 -10.45 -8.27 1.87
C PHE A 87 -9.90 -7.51 3.08
N GLU A 88 -9.61 -6.21 2.90
CA GLU A 88 -9.06 -5.37 3.96
C GLU A 88 -10.10 -5.03 5.03
N GLY A 89 -11.37 -4.92 4.62
CA GLY A 89 -12.52 -4.71 5.48
C GLY A 89 -12.52 -3.37 6.22
N ASP A 90 -13.41 -3.22 7.18
CA ASP A 90 -13.66 -1.95 7.89
C ASP A 90 -12.46 -1.45 8.72
N GLY A 91 -11.46 -2.31 8.96
CA GLY A 91 -10.25 -1.97 9.69
C GLY A 91 -9.31 -1.05 8.90
N TYR A 92 -9.46 -0.96 7.59
CA TYR A 92 -8.62 -0.13 6.74
C TYR A 92 -9.46 0.74 5.80
N THR A 93 -8.87 1.82 5.32
CA THR A 93 -9.45 2.71 4.31
C THR A 93 -8.40 3.00 3.26
N ARG A 94 -8.80 2.90 2.00
CA ARG A 94 -7.94 3.21 0.87
C ARG A 94 -7.80 4.72 0.70
N ILE A 95 -6.60 5.23 0.90
CA ILE A 95 -6.24 6.65 0.73
C ILE A 95 -5.11 6.78 -0.29
N GLN A 96 -4.82 8.00 -0.73
CA GLN A 96 -3.65 8.28 -1.56
C GLN A 96 -2.48 8.77 -0.71
N THR A 97 -1.27 8.33 -1.03
CA THR A 97 -0.03 8.85 -0.45
C THR A 97 1.10 8.88 -1.47
N GLN A 98 2.17 9.62 -1.16
CA GLN A 98 3.36 9.68 -1.98
C GLN A 98 4.27 8.47 -1.71
N TYR A 99 4.83 7.92 -2.79
CA TYR A 99 5.93 6.97 -2.74
C TYR A 99 7.20 7.56 -3.37
N GLU A 100 8.35 7.00 -3.00
CA GLU A 100 9.64 7.21 -3.64
C GLU A 100 10.23 5.84 -4.00
N LEU A 101 10.46 5.59 -5.28
CA LEU A 101 11.06 4.33 -5.77
C LEU A 101 12.57 4.29 -5.48
N GLU A 102 13.18 3.10 -5.51
CA GLU A 102 14.64 2.94 -5.31
C GLU A 102 15.51 3.76 -6.27
N ASN A 103 14.98 4.17 -7.43
CA ASN A 103 15.67 5.02 -8.40
C ASN A 103 15.45 6.54 -8.17
N GLY A 104 14.78 6.93 -7.09
CA GLY A 104 14.48 8.31 -6.71
C GLY A 104 13.25 8.92 -7.41
N GLN A 105 12.57 8.19 -8.30
CA GLN A 105 11.31 8.68 -8.88
C GLN A 105 10.20 8.66 -7.83
N THR A 106 9.45 9.76 -7.76
CA THR A 106 8.30 9.89 -6.87
C THR A 106 6.99 9.84 -7.64
N GLY A 107 5.91 9.50 -6.95
CA GLY A 107 4.55 9.55 -7.49
C GLY A 107 3.50 9.34 -6.40
N ILE A 108 2.24 9.32 -6.81
CA ILE A 108 1.10 9.10 -5.91
C ILE A 108 0.51 7.73 -6.19
N GLY A 109 0.26 6.97 -5.12
CA GLY A 109 -0.42 5.67 -5.19
C GLY A 109 -1.46 5.53 -4.08
N PHE A 110 -2.33 4.54 -4.23
CA PHE A 110 -3.26 4.16 -3.18
C PHE A 110 -2.57 3.30 -2.13
N ILE A 111 -3.00 3.40 -0.87
CA ILE A 111 -2.54 2.57 0.25
C ILE A 111 -3.75 2.26 1.14
N TYR A 112 -3.79 1.07 1.72
CA TYR A 112 -4.72 0.74 2.80
C TYR A 112 -4.15 1.24 4.13
N ALA A 113 -4.69 2.37 4.60
CA ALA A 113 -4.36 2.99 5.87
C ALA A 113 -5.31 2.50 6.96
N LEU A 114 -4.84 2.44 8.21
CA LEU A 114 -5.65 2.09 9.36
C LEU A 114 -6.85 3.05 9.45
N ASN A 115 -8.04 2.50 9.59
CA ASN A 115 -9.23 3.31 9.77
C ASN A 115 -9.22 3.92 11.18
N GLN A 116 -9.05 5.23 11.27
CA GLN A 116 -9.00 5.96 12.55
C GLN A 116 -10.37 6.44 13.05
N ASN A 117 -11.47 6.08 12.37
CA ASN A 117 -12.83 6.50 12.71
C ASN A 117 -13.69 5.40 13.36
N LEU A 118 -13.08 4.35 13.91
CA LEU A 118 -13.79 3.24 14.59
C LEU A 118 -14.11 3.56 16.06
#